data_AF-A0A7C1J0B1-F1
#
_entry.id   AF-A0A7C1J0B1-F1
#
_cell.length_a   1.000
_cell.length_b   1.000
_cell.length_c   1.000
_cell.angle_alpha   90.00
_cell.angle_beta   90.00
_cell.angle_gamma   90.00
#
_symmetry.space_group_name_H-M   'P 1'
#
loop_
_entity.id
_entity.type
_entity.pdbx_description
1 polymer ?
#
loop_
_entity_poly.entity_id
_entity_poly.type
_entity_poly.pdbx_seq_one_letter_code
_entity_poly.pdbx_strand_id
1 'polypeptide(L)'
;MPVPYCHICDENEAEKRQYGDATLSQGDYCPVCHRPACRYHMGRVRWRWKDSGRLDEALVCMDCKNTYHHRDWDPLHRDWIS
;
A
#
# COMPACT_ATOMS: atom_id res chain seq x y z
N MET A 1 9.56 5.59 -7.92
CA MET A 1 10.49 6.64 -7.43
C MET A 1 10.79 6.30 -5.99
N PRO A 2 12.03 6.42 -5.50
CA PRO A 2 12.33 6.16 -4.08
C PRO A 2 11.54 7.15 -3.21
N VAL A 3 10.97 6.68 -2.11
CA VAL A 3 10.22 7.54 -1.17
C VAL A 3 11.18 8.17 -0.15
N PRO A 4 10.94 9.41 0.28
CA PRO A 4 11.84 10.10 1.22
C PRO A 4 11.74 9.55 2.65
N TYR A 5 10.59 8.98 3.03
CA TYR A 5 10.35 8.36 4.33
C TYR A 5 9.15 7.41 4.24
N CYS A 6 8.92 6.61 5.30
CA CYS A 6 7.72 5.79 5.43
C CYS A 6 6.88 6.34 6.58
N HIS A 7 5.62 6.71 6.31
CA HIS A 7 4.72 7.20 7.37
C HIS A 7 4.47 6.18 8.48
N ILE A 8 4.46 4.88 8.15
CA ILE A 8 4.25 3.80 9.14
C ILE A 8 5.49 3.62 10.02
N CYS A 9 6.70 3.69 9.45
CA CYS A 9 7.93 3.70 10.25
C CYS A 9 7.98 4.93 11.17
N ASP A 10 7.47 6.07 10.73
CA ASP A 10 7.51 7.31 11.54
C ASP A 10 6.59 7.25 12.76
N GLU A 11 5.49 6.49 12.66
CA GLU A 11 4.60 6.19 13.79
C GLU A 11 5.19 5.16 14.77
N ASN A 12 6.22 4.39 14.36
CA ASN A 12 6.86 3.37 15.20
C ASN A 12 8.40 3.44 15.14
N GLU A 13 9.00 4.16 16.10
CA GLU A 13 10.45 4.36 16.19
C GLU A 13 11.26 3.05 16.25
N ALA A 14 10.69 1.96 16.78
CA ALA A 14 11.36 0.67 16.85
C ALA A 14 11.55 0.05 15.45
N GLU A 15 10.50 0.10 14.61
CA GLU A 15 10.59 -0.38 13.23
C GLU A 15 11.45 0.53 12.35
N LYS A 16 11.42 1.84 12.60
CA LYS A 16 12.29 2.82 11.93
C LYS A 16 13.78 2.51 12.13
N ARG A 17 14.19 2.12 13.35
CA ARG A 17 15.59 1.72 13.60
C ARG A 17 16.00 0.44 12.90
N GLN A 18 15.07 -0.49 12.68
CA GLN A 18 15.36 -1.81 12.16
C GLN A 18 15.31 -1.87 10.62
N TYR A 19 14.41 -1.11 9.99
CA TYR A 19 14.11 -1.21 8.56
C TYR A 19 14.15 0.15 7.82
N GLY A 20 14.36 1.24 8.56
CA GLY A 20 14.07 2.62 8.17
C GLY A 20 14.59 3.04 6.80
N ASP A 21 15.87 2.79 6.50
CA ASP A 21 16.48 3.29 5.25
C ASP A 21 16.65 2.21 4.18
N ALA A 22 16.71 0.93 4.57
CA ALA A 22 17.07 -0.16 3.66
C ALA A 22 16.02 -0.41 2.56
N THR A 23 14.77 0.00 2.78
CA THR A 23 13.64 -0.32 1.90
C THR A 23 12.90 0.91 1.34
N LEU A 24 13.39 2.13 1.62
CA LEU A 24 12.82 3.38 1.07
C LEU A 24 13.07 3.53 -0.43
N SER A 25 14.21 3.04 -0.91
CA SER A 25 14.58 3.08 -2.33
C SER A 25 13.62 2.31 -3.23
N GLN A 26 12.96 1.28 -2.66
CA GLN A 26 11.97 0.43 -3.32
C GLN A 26 10.53 0.72 -2.85
N GLY A 27 10.35 1.72 -2.00
CA GLY A 27 9.03 2.15 -1.55
C GLY A 27 8.29 2.93 -2.63
N ASP A 28 7.01 3.17 -2.39
CA ASP A 28 6.14 3.93 -3.28
C ASP A 28 5.03 4.65 -2.49
N TYR A 29 4.29 5.51 -3.18
CA TYR A 29 3.13 6.18 -2.62
C TYR A 29 1.91 5.27 -2.68
N CYS A 30 1.21 5.13 -1.57
CA CYS A 30 -0.03 4.35 -1.54
C CYS A 30 -1.07 5.00 -2.47
N PRO A 31 -1.67 4.27 -3.43
CA PRO A 31 -2.65 4.85 -4.34
C PRO A 31 -4.00 5.20 -3.67
N VAL A 32 -4.21 4.75 -2.42
CA VAL A 32 -5.44 4.95 -1.65
C VAL A 32 -5.37 6.21 -0.79
N CYS A 33 -4.30 6.36 0.00
CA CYS A 33 -4.13 7.48 0.93
C CYS A 33 -3.06 8.49 0.49
N HIS A 34 -2.34 8.22 -0.61
CA HIS A 34 -1.27 9.05 -1.16
C HIS A 34 -0.10 9.34 -0.21
N ARG A 35 0.04 8.57 0.87
CA ARG A 35 1.17 8.67 1.80
C ARG A 35 2.35 7.80 1.34
N PRO A 36 3.60 8.24 1.55
CA PRO A 36 4.77 7.46 1.20
C PRO A 36 4.96 6.27 2.15
N ALA A 37 5.24 5.08 1.62
CA ALA A 37 5.51 3.88 2.39
C ALA A 37 6.73 3.14 1.86
N CYS A 38 7.56 2.58 2.75
CA CYS A 38 8.69 1.75 2.34
C CYS A 38 8.18 0.40 1.79
N ARG A 39 9.03 -0.31 1.03
CA ARG A 39 8.63 -1.59 0.40
C ARG A 39 8.11 -2.62 1.40
N TYR A 40 8.64 -2.63 2.61
CA TYR A 40 8.25 -3.53 3.69
C TYR A 40 6.82 -3.27 4.17
N HIS A 41 6.46 -1.99 4.33
CA HIS A 41 5.12 -1.57 4.73
C HIS A 41 4.15 -1.43 3.55
N MET A 42 4.46 -2.03 2.40
CA MET A 42 3.53 -2.14 1.28
C MET A 42 3.00 -3.57 1.14
N GLY A 43 1.68 -3.70 1.27
CA GLY A 43 0.94 -4.93 1.05
C GLY A 43 0.39 -5.00 -0.37
N ARG A 44 0.46 -6.19 -0.97
CA ARG A 44 -0.23 -6.47 -2.23
C ARG A 44 -1.72 -6.67 -1.96
N VAL A 45 -2.56 -6.02 -2.76
CA VAL A 45 -4.01 -6.21 -2.80
C VAL A 45 -4.43 -6.60 -4.21
N ARG A 46 -5.50 -7.38 -4.31
CA ARG A 46 -6.00 -7.91 -5.58
C ARG A 46 -7.49 -7.64 -5.74
N TRP A 47 -7.87 -7.31 -6.95
CA TRP A 47 -9.27 -7.14 -7.31
C TRP A 47 -9.56 -7.73 -8.68
N ARG A 48 -10.86 -7.90 -8.94
CA ARG A 48 -11.40 -8.18 -10.25
C ARG A 48 -12.09 -6.92 -10.77
N TRP A 49 -11.84 -6.59 -12.02
CA TRP A 49 -12.54 -5.54 -12.74
C TRP A 49 -13.97 -6.02 -13.06
N LYS A 50 -15.01 -5.27 -12.66
CA LYS A 50 -16.41 -5.70 -12.81
C LYS A 50 -16.90 -5.72 -14.26
N ASP A 51 -16.36 -4.84 -15.09
CA ASP A 51 -16.67 -4.68 -16.51
C ASP A 51 -16.09 -5.81 -17.37
N SER A 52 -14.84 -6.22 -17.08
CA SER A 52 -14.08 -7.17 -17.91
C SER A 52 -13.84 -8.53 -17.24
N GLY A 53 -14.06 -8.64 -15.94
CA GLY A 53 -13.74 -9.82 -15.15
C GLY A 53 -12.23 -10.05 -14.96
N ARG A 54 -11.38 -9.14 -15.46
CA ARG A 54 -9.91 -9.24 -15.42
C ARG A 54 -9.41 -9.10 -13.99
N LEU A 55 -8.44 -9.93 -13.61
CA LEU A 55 -7.74 -9.81 -12.33
C LEU A 55 -6.60 -8.80 -12.44
N ASP A 56 -6.44 -8.01 -11.39
CA ASP A 56 -5.40 -7.00 -11.30
C ASP A 56 -4.89 -6.88 -9.87
N GLU A 57 -3.71 -6.30 -9.71
CA GLU A 57 -3.05 -6.17 -8.42
C GLU A 57 -2.30 -4.85 -8.28
N ALA A 58 -2.23 -4.35 -7.05
CA ALA A 58 -1.45 -3.16 -6.71
C ALA A 58 -0.80 -3.31 -5.34
N LEU A 59 0.21 -2.48 -5.10
CA LEU A 59 0.78 -2.30 -3.78
C LEU A 59 0.09 -1.12 -3.10
N VAL A 60 -0.40 -1.33 -1.89
CA VAL A 60 -0.97 -0.31 -0.99
C VAL A 60 -0.22 -0.34 0.34
N CYS A 61 -0.24 0.75 1.11
CA CYS A 61 0.38 0.70 2.44
C CYS A 61 -0.36 -0.30 3.35
N MET A 62 0.37 -0.90 4.29
CA MET A 62 -0.18 -1.89 5.22
C MET A 62 -1.30 -1.31 6.09
N ASP A 63 -1.26 -0.01 6.40
CA ASP A 63 -2.33 0.64 7.14
C ASP A 63 -3.67 0.60 6.37
N CYS A 64 -3.69 1.05 5.10
CA CYS A 64 -4.88 0.95 4.23
C CYS A 64 -5.29 -0.51 3.94
N LYS A 65 -4.33 -1.43 3.95
CA LYS A 65 -4.63 -2.87 3.81
C LYS A 65 -5.34 -3.40 5.05
N ASN A 66 -4.78 -3.18 6.24
CA ASN A 66 -5.25 -3.73 7.50
C ASN A 66 -6.57 -3.11 7.97
N THR A 67 -6.79 -1.83 7.67
CA THR A 67 -8.06 -1.12 7.93
C THR A 67 -9.13 -1.39 6.87
N TYR A 68 -8.82 -2.18 5.83
CA TYR A 68 -9.68 -2.41 4.66
C TYR A 68 -10.08 -1.17 3.86
N HIS A 69 -9.48 0.00 4.12
CA HIS A 69 -9.76 1.25 3.38
C HIS A 69 -9.42 1.16 1.88
N HIS A 70 -8.54 0.23 1.48
CA HIS A 70 -8.31 -0.06 0.06
C HIS A 70 -9.58 -0.54 -0.65
N ARG A 71 -10.59 -1.06 0.06
CA ARG A 71 -11.86 -1.49 -0.57
C ARG A 71 -12.72 -0.32 -1.05
N ASP A 72 -12.55 0.84 -0.43
CA ASP A 72 -13.20 2.09 -0.83
C ASP A 72 -12.50 2.76 -2.02
N TRP A 73 -11.34 2.23 -2.44
CA TRP A 73 -10.69 2.64 -3.67
C TRP A 73 -11.47 2.06 -4.86
N ASP A 74 -12.27 2.92 -5.49
CA ASP A 74 -13.01 2.62 -6.72
C ASP A 74 -13.98 1.42 -6.59
N PRO A 75 -14.96 1.47 -5.67
CA PRO A 75 -15.89 0.36 -5.41
C PRO A 75 -16.88 0.14 -6.57
N LEU A 76 -17.02 1.13 -7.46
CA LEU A 76 -17.91 1.05 -8.62
C LEU A 76 -17.37 0.08 -9.67
N HIS A 77 -16.05 0.04 -9.88
CA HIS A 77 -15.43 -0.77 -10.93
C HIS A 77 -14.64 -1.98 -10.39
N ARG A 78 -14.30 -2.00 -9.10
CA ARG A 78 -13.45 -3.04 -8.51
C ARG A 78 -14.22 -3.94 -7.55
N ASP A 79 -13.95 -5.24 -7.66
CA ASP A 79 -14.42 -6.27 -6.76
C ASP A 79 -13.23 -6.90 -6.02
N TRP A 80 -13.11 -6.64 -4.71
CA TRP A 80 -11.91 -6.92 -3.93
C TRP A 80 -11.85 -8.36 -3.43
N ILE A 81 -10.71 -9.02 -3.64
CA ILE A 81 -10.55 -10.46 -3.34
C ILE A 81 -9.57 -10.71 -2.19
N SER A 82 -8.49 -9.91 -2.06
CA SER A 82 -7.46 -10.09 -1.02
C SER A 82 -6.58 -8.86 -0.80
#